data_AF-A0A6C0FPW8-F1
#
_entry.id   AF-A0A6C0FPW8-F1
#
_cell.length_a   1.000
_cell.length_b   1.000
_cell.length_c   1.000
_cell.angle_alpha   90.00
_cell.angle_beta   90.00
_cell.angle_gamma   90.00
#
_symmetry.space_group_name_H-M   'P 1'
#
loop_
_entity.id
_entity.type
_entity.pdbx_description
1 polymer ?
#
loop_
_entity_poly.entity_id
_entity_poly.type
_entity_poly.pdbx_seq_one_letter_code
_entity_poly.pdbx_strand_id
1 'polypeptide(L)'
;MPRLQNPALRLAAAVVGAATVAGALVACEEPPVATVVRVVDGDTVDVRRGDDEVRVRLLNVDAPESVDPDSEVECLGPESAELLRTLLPAGTEVRLELDVEPTDRYERLLAGVFVDDLLVNAEIARQGLGHAVVFEPNDTFYPDVRAAEDEAREAGRGLYSADVECTLPAEVAAAELAQQDAVTAAAGLGVGVGLEEIDRHRTALLAAVGVASVLVDALDAGGDSTWRGYDDEDRAAWRTRAAEARDAAQKAMREVDAIRHAEEQRIEAERLAAEEAARLAAEAEAARLAEEARLAEAARLAEAARQAEAARQAEAARRAQKSQSSGGSTSGSTSGSTSGGTGGSGGGTVDTYTGCRAYGPAGTSIDSKGRRYTKIDCTTKLPIG
;
A
#
# COMPACT_ATOMS: atom_id res chain seq x y z
N MET A 1 3.86 -53.16 -109.90
CA MET A 1 2.77 -54.16 -110.06
C MET A 1 2.20 -54.46 -108.68
N PRO A 2 0.94 -54.89 -108.52
CA PRO A 2 -0.27 -54.60 -109.32
C PRO A 2 -1.38 -53.95 -108.44
N ARG A 3 -2.58 -53.71 -109.01
CA ARG A 3 -3.78 -53.26 -108.28
C ARG A 3 -4.55 -54.42 -107.65
N LEU A 4 -4.99 -54.25 -106.41
CA LEU A 4 -6.22 -54.78 -105.76
C LEU A 4 -6.56 -53.78 -104.62
N GLN A 5 -7.80 -53.53 -104.16
CA GLN A 5 -9.15 -53.86 -104.65
C GLN A 5 -10.17 -52.81 -104.10
N ASN A 6 -11.44 -52.90 -104.53
CA ASN A 6 -12.63 -52.23 -103.95
C ASN A 6 -13.62 -53.36 -103.51
N PRO A 7 -14.78 -53.16 -102.84
CA PRO A 7 -15.42 -51.92 -102.36
C PRO A 7 -16.06 -52.02 -100.93
N ALA A 8 -16.68 -50.92 -100.43
CA ALA A 8 -17.86 -51.00 -99.56
C ALA A 8 -18.66 -49.69 -99.51
N LEU A 9 -19.87 -49.69 -100.08
CA LEU A 9 -20.87 -48.63 -100.01
C LEU A 9 -21.80 -48.89 -98.80
N ARG A 10 -21.97 -47.98 -97.84
CA ARG A 10 -23.08 -48.04 -96.86
C ARG A 10 -23.69 -46.68 -96.52
N LEU A 11 -25.02 -46.72 -96.46
CA LEU A 11 -25.98 -45.63 -96.28
C LEU A 11 -25.68 -44.70 -95.10
N ALA A 12 -25.97 -43.42 -95.30
CA ALA A 12 -26.32 -42.51 -94.20
C ALA A 12 -27.73 -42.85 -93.68
N ALA A 13 -27.88 -42.93 -92.36
CA ALA A 13 -29.18 -42.95 -91.68
C ALA A 13 -29.19 -41.81 -90.66
N ALA A 14 -30.04 -40.81 -90.88
CA ALA A 14 -30.22 -39.72 -89.93
C ALA A 14 -31.09 -40.19 -88.76
N VAL A 15 -30.57 -40.09 -87.54
CA VAL A 15 -31.35 -40.23 -86.31
C VAL A 15 -31.39 -38.86 -85.64
N VAL A 16 -32.59 -38.28 -85.58
CA VAL A 16 -32.84 -37.04 -84.84
C VAL A 16 -32.89 -37.41 -83.35
N GLY A 17 -31.77 -37.20 -82.65
CA GLY A 17 -31.72 -37.27 -81.20
C GLY A 17 -32.23 -35.96 -80.60
N ALA A 18 -33.36 -35.99 -79.89
CA ALA A 18 -33.86 -34.83 -79.18
C ALA A 18 -32.93 -34.48 -78.00
N ALA A 19 -32.39 -33.27 -77.99
CA ALA A 19 -31.58 -32.77 -76.89
C ALA A 19 -32.47 -32.36 -75.71
N THR A 20 -32.66 -33.27 -74.76
CA THR A 20 -33.23 -32.91 -73.45
C THR A 20 -32.17 -32.16 -72.64
N VAL A 21 -32.30 -30.84 -72.58
CA VAL A 21 -31.52 -30.02 -71.63
C VAL A 21 -32.04 -30.32 -70.23
N ALA A 22 -31.42 -31.28 -69.55
CA ALA A 22 -31.58 -31.45 -68.12
C ALA A 22 -30.85 -30.30 -67.43
N GLY A 23 -31.57 -29.21 -67.16
CA GLY A 23 -31.10 -28.17 -66.26
C GLY A 23 -30.93 -28.78 -64.88
N ALA A 24 -29.68 -28.98 -64.46
CA ALA A 24 -29.38 -29.26 -63.07
C ALA A 24 -29.78 -28.01 -62.27
N LEU A 25 -30.92 -28.10 -61.58
CA LEU A 25 -31.26 -27.16 -60.53
C LEU A 25 -30.15 -27.26 -59.49
N VAL A 26 -29.29 -26.25 -59.44
CA VAL A 26 -28.54 -25.96 -58.22
C VAL A 26 -29.60 -25.61 -57.20
N ALA A 27 -29.90 -26.55 -56.31
CA ALA A 27 -30.52 -26.18 -55.05
C ALA A 27 -29.49 -25.28 -54.36
N CYS A 28 -29.82 -23.99 -54.24
CA CYS A 28 -29.29 -23.24 -53.11
C CYS A 28 -29.77 -24.01 -51.88
N GLU A 29 -28.85 -24.64 -51.17
CA GLU A 29 -29.16 -25.24 -49.88
C GLU A 29 -29.57 -24.07 -48.99
N GLU A 30 -30.87 -23.93 -48.73
CA GLU A 30 -31.36 -22.84 -47.88
C GLU A 30 -30.67 -22.98 -46.52
N PRO A 31 -30.02 -21.90 -46.03
CA PRO A 31 -29.19 -21.98 -44.85
C PRO A 31 -30.06 -22.44 -43.67
N PRO A 32 -29.61 -23.44 -42.88
CA PRO A 32 -30.47 -24.19 -42.00
C PRO A 32 -31.15 -23.31 -40.95
N VAL A 33 -32.44 -23.06 -41.17
CA VAL A 33 -33.33 -22.37 -40.24
C VAL A 33 -33.54 -23.23 -39.00
N ALA A 34 -33.46 -22.61 -37.83
CA ALA A 34 -33.71 -23.24 -36.54
C ALA A 34 -34.50 -22.29 -35.62
N THR A 35 -35.15 -22.84 -34.60
CA THR A 35 -35.89 -22.05 -33.61
C THR A 35 -35.15 -22.06 -32.27
N VAL A 36 -34.86 -20.90 -31.69
CA VAL A 36 -34.20 -20.78 -30.39
C VAL A 36 -35.05 -21.43 -29.30
N VAL A 37 -34.44 -22.34 -28.53
CA VAL A 37 -35.06 -22.98 -27.36
C VAL A 37 -34.73 -22.19 -26.10
N ARG A 38 -33.43 -21.90 -25.89
CA ARG A 38 -32.92 -21.08 -24.79
C ARG A 38 -31.50 -20.61 -25.08
N VAL A 39 -31.12 -19.47 -24.53
CA VAL A 39 -29.71 -19.10 -24.38
C VAL A 39 -29.11 -19.89 -23.22
N VAL A 40 -27.87 -20.33 -23.39
CA VAL A 40 -27.09 -21.03 -22.36
C VAL A 40 -26.13 -20.06 -21.68
N ASP A 41 -25.35 -19.35 -22.49
CA ASP A 41 -24.35 -18.37 -22.07
C ASP A 41 -24.13 -17.30 -23.17
N GLY A 42 -23.26 -16.30 -22.97
CA GLY A 42 -23.05 -15.14 -23.85
C GLY A 42 -22.78 -15.42 -25.34
N ASP A 43 -22.27 -16.61 -25.66
CA ASP A 43 -21.97 -17.05 -27.03
C ASP A 43 -22.57 -18.43 -27.39
N THR A 44 -23.46 -18.96 -26.56
CA THR A 44 -23.91 -20.36 -26.66
C THR A 44 -25.42 -20.46 -26.49
N VAL A 45 -26.10 -21.09 -27.46
CA VAL A 45 -27.57 -21.17 -27.55
C VAL A 45 -28.02 -22.61 -27.88
N ASP A 46 -29.10 -23.09 -27.25
CA ASP A 46 -29.81 -24.30 -27.67
C ASP A 46 -30.88 -23.93 -28.71
N VAL A 47 -30.89 -24.61 -29.86
CA VAL A 47 -31.85 -24.40 -30.94
C VAL A 47 -32.51 -25.71 -31.35
N ARG A 48 -33.72 -25.64 -31.90
CA ARG A 48 -34.44 -26.77 -32.49
C ARG A 48 -34.33 -26.72 -34.00
N ARG A 49 -33.81 -27.78 -34.60
CA ARG A 49 -33.63 -27.95 -36.05
C ARG A 49 -34.36 -29.22 -36.49
N GLY A 50 -35.58 -29.05 -37.01
CA GLY A 50 -36.48 -30.18 -37.22
C GLY A 50 -36.97 -30.74 -35.89
N ASP A 51 -36.84 -32.06 -35.70
CA ASP A 51 -37.20 -32.74 -34.45
C ASP A 51 -36.07 -32.71 -33.40
N ASP A 52 -34.84 -32.37 -33.78
CA ASP A 52 -33.65 -32.41 -32.93
C ASP A 52 -33.39 -31.07 -32.21
N GLU A 53 -32.86 -31.14 -30.98
CA GLU A 53 -32.37 -30.00 -30.21
C GLU A 53 -30.83 -30.03 -30.17
N VAL A 54 -30.20 -28.93 -30.59
CA VAL A 54 -28.76 -28.85 -30.85
C VAL A 54 -28.15 -27.65 -30.13
N ARG A 55 -27.03 -27.88 -29.45
CA ARG A 55 -26.18 -26.85 -28.85
C ARG A 55 -25.38 -26.15 -29.93
N VAL A 56 -25.56 -24.84 -30.08
CA VAL A 56 -24.80 -24.00 -31.02
C VAL A 56 -23.82 -23.13 -30.23
N ARG A 57 -22.55 -23.13 -30.64
CA ARG A 57 -21.53 -22.17 -30.23
C ARG A 57 -21.37 -21.15 -31.36
N LEU A 58 -21.53 -19.87 -31.03
CA LEU A 58 -21.34 -18.78 -31.98
C LEU A 58 -19.87 -18.75 -32.42
N LEU A 59 -19.66 -18.76 -33.74
CA LEU A 59 -18.34 -18.64 -34.36
C LEU A 59 -17.75 -17.24 -34.21
N ASN A 60 -16.43 -17.21 -34.14
CA ASN A 60 -15.56 -16.04 -34.15
C ASN A 60 -15.78 -14.96 -33.06
N VAL A 61 -16.64 -15.19 -32.08
CA VAL A 61 -16.79 -14.38 -30.87
C VAL A 61 -16.57 -15.24 -29.62
N ASP A 62 -15.90 -14.70 -28.61
CA ASP A 62 -15.66 -15.31 -27.30
C ASP A 62 -16.29 -14.41 -26.23
N ALA A 63 -17.40 -14.82 -25.62
CA ALA A 63 -18.05 -14.05 -24.57
C ALA A 63 -17.40 -14.32 -23.20
N PRO A 64 -17.41 -13.37 -22.25
CA PRO A 64 -16.95 -13.64 -20.89
C PRO A 64 -17.82 -14.72 -20.23
N GLU A 65 -17.19 -15.68 -19.57
CA GLU A 65 -17.85 -16.84 -18.95
C GLU A 65 -18.79 -16.42 -17.80
N SER A 66 -19.97 -17.03 -17.72
CA SER A 66 -21.01 -16.63 -16.73
C SER A 66 -21.73 -17.77 -16.00
N VAL A 67 -21.54 -19.03 -16.41
CA VAL A 67 -22.32 -20.18 -15.92
C VAL A 67 -21.51 -21.45 -15.63
N ASP A 68 -20.25 -21.55 -16.02
CA ASP A 68 -19.37 -22.69 -15.71
C ASP A 68 -19.12 -22.80 -14.19
N PRO A 69 -19.53 -23.90 -13.52
CA PRO A 69 -19.31 -24.08 -12.08
C PRO A 69 -17.85 -24.35 -11.70
N ASP A 70 -16.98 -24.70 -12.65
CA ASP A 70 -15.56 -24.95 -12.43
C ASP A 70 -14.68 -23.70 -12.69
N SER A 71 -15.28 -22.58 -13.13
CA SER A 71 -14.64 -21.29 -13.43
C SER A 71 -15.20 -20.14 -12.56
N GLU A 72 -14.49 -19.01 -12.51
CA GLU A 72 -15.03 -17.78 -11.91
C GLU A 72 -15.90 -17.03 -12.93
N VAL A 73 -16.95 -16.34 -12.48
CA VAL A 73 -17.77 -15.48 -13.35
C VAL A 73 -16.93 -14.29 -13.80
N GLU A 74 -16.72 -14.16 -15.11
CA GLU A 74 -15.90 -13.09 -15.69
C GLU A 74 -16.68 -11.76 -15.75
N CYS A 75 -15.95 -10.66 -15.82
CA CYS A 75 -16.56 -9.33 -15.91
C CYS A 75 -17.46 -9.24 -17.15
N LEU A 76 -18.70 -8.78 -16.95
CA LEU A 76 -19.74 -8.65 -17.98
C LEU A 76 -20.24 -9.96 -18.62
N GLY A 77 -19.90 -11.14 -18.08
CA GLY A 77 -20.46 -12.42 -18.54
C GLY A 77 -21.99 -12.49 -18.45
N PRO A 78 -22.61 -12.21 -17.29
CA PRO A 78 -24.07 -12.20 -17.13
C PRO A 78 -24.76 -11.21 -18.08
N GLU A 79 -24.16 -10.05 -18.31
CA GLU A 79 -24.59 -9.01 -19.25
C GLU A 79 -24.50 -9.48 -20.70
N SER A 80 -23.45 -10.20 -21.09
CA SER A 80 -23.30 -10.82 -22.42
C SER A 80 -24.41 -11.86 -22.67
N ALA A 81 -24.63 -12.74 -21.69
CA ALA A 81 -25.71 -13.72 -21.75
C ALA A 81 -27.11 -13.08 -21.80
N GLU A 82 -27.31 -11.91 -21.17
CA GLU A 82 -28.58 -11.16 -21.22
C GLU A 82 -28.77 -10.39 -22.52
N LEU A 83 -27.70 -9.85 -23.12
CA LEU A 83 -27.74 -9.34 -24.49
C LEU A 83 -28.17 -10.45 -25.45
N LEU A 84 -27.55 -11.63 -25.36
CA LEU A 84 -27.92 -12.75 -26.24
C LEU A 84 -29.37 -13.20 -26.01
N ARG A 85 -29.89 -13.18 -24.78
CA ARG A 85 -31.33 -13.44 -24.51
C ARG A 85 -32.25 -12.37 -25.10
N THR A 86 -31.79 -11.12 -25.17
CA THR A 86 -32.53 -10.00 -25.74
C THR A 86 -32.58 -10.07 -27.28
N LEU A 87 -31.49 -10.49 -27.92
CA LEU A 87 -31.40 -10.72 -29.37
C LEU A 87 -32.10 -12.03 -29.79
N LEU A 88 -31.95 -13.09 -28.98
CA LEU A 88 -32.48 -14.43 -29.21
C LEU A 88 -33.46 -14.89 -28.09
N PRO A 89 -34.65 -14.27 -27.96
CA PRO A 89 -35.73 -14.82 -27.15
C PRO A 89 -36.09 -16.26 -27.55
N ALA A 90 -36.58 -17.05 -26.59
CA ALA A 90 -37.10 -18.39 -26.89
C ALA A 90 -38.27 -18.31 -27.88
N GLY A 91 -38.18 -19.07 -28.97
CA GLY A 91 -39.11 -19.02 -30.11
C GLY A 91 -38.65 -18.14 -31.28
N THR A 92 -37.54 -17.39 -31.17
CA THR A 92 -36.95 -16.66 -32.29
C THR A 92 -36.49 -17.63 -33.38
N GLU A 93 -36.83 -17.32 -34.63
CA GLU A 93 -36.31 -18.03 -35.81
C GLU A 93 -34.93 -17.46 -36.18
N VAL A 94 -33.94 -18.35 -36.33
CA VAL A 94 -32.57 -18.00 -36.68
C VAL A 94 -32.12 -18.74 -37.91
N ARG A 95 -31.33 -18.07 -38.74
CA ARG A 95 -30.57 -18.66 -39.84
C ARG A 95 -29.18 -19.02 -39.33
N LEU A 96 -28.80 -20.29 -39.43
CA LEU A 96 -27.48 -20.77 -39.05
C LEU A 96 -26.61 -20.93 -40.29
N GLU A 97 -25.45 -20.29 -40.31
CA GLU A 97 -24.46 -20.45 -41.38
C GLU A 97 -23.21 -21.13 -40.82
N LEU A 98 -22.87 -22.29 -41.40
CA LEU A 98 -21.75 -23.12 -40.98
C LEU A 98 -20.49 -22.71 -41.75
N ASP A 99 -19.33 -23.01 -41.16
CA ASP A 99 -18.02 -22.80 -41.78
C ASP A 99 -17.35 -24.16 -42.09
N VAL A 100 -16.06 -24.17 -42.44
CA VAL A 100 -15.27 -25.34 -42.88
C VAL A 100 -15.42 -26.55 -41.94
N GLU A 101 -15.33 -26.34 -40.62
CA GLU A 101 -15.60 -27.36 -39.61
C GLU A 101 -16.91 -27.06 -38.87
N PRO A 102 -17.97 -27.88 -39.05
CA PRO A 102 -19.31 -27.55 -38.55
C PRO A 102 -19.51 -27.86 -37.06
N THR A 103 -18.58 -28.55 -36.40
CA THR A 103 -18.74 -29.00 -35.00
C THR A 103 -17.42 -28.98 -34.24
N ASP A 104 -17.45 -28.59 -32.97
CA ASP A 104 -16.28 -28.62 -32.10
C ASP A 104 -16.03 -29.98 -31.42
N ARG A 105 -14.94 -30.06 -30.65
CA ARG A 105 -14.56 -31.23 -29.83
C ARG A 105 -15.54 -31.60 -28.70
N TYR A 106 -16.57 -30.80 -28.47
CA TYR A 106 -17.64 -31.03 -27.49
C TYR A 106 -18.97 -31.35 -28.19
N GLU A 107 -18.93 -31.64 -29.49
CA GLU A 107 -20.09 -31.95 -30.35
C GLU A 107 -21.11 -30.79 -30.43
N ARG A 108 -20.68 -29.55 -30.14
CA ARG A 108 -21.48 -28.33 -30.39
C ARG A 108 -21.41 -27.96 -31.86
N LEU A 109 -22.54 -27.54 -32.43
CA LEU A 109 -22.59 -26.97 -33.78
C LEU A 109 -21.92 -25.59 -33.79
N LEU A 110 -21.03 -25.35 -34.74
CA LEU A 110 -20.33 -24.07 -34.93
C LEU A 110 -21.02 -23.26 -36.03
N ALA A 111 -21.52 -22.08 -35.70
CA ALA A 111 -22.27 -21.26 -36.68
C ALA A 111 -22.11 -19.74 -36.50
N GLY A 112 -22.16 -19.02 -37.61
CA GLY A 112 -22.69 -17.65 -37.66
C GLY A 112 -24.21 -17.70 -37.45
N VAL A 113 -24.72 -16.96 -36.46
CA VAL A 113 -26.15 -16.94 -36.12
C VAL A 113 -26.74 -15.62 -36.59
N PHE A 114 -27.74 -15.70 -37.45
CA PHE A 114 -28.43 -14.54 -38.02
C PHE A 114 -29.89 -14.47 -37.58
N VAL A 115 -30.32 -13.26 -37.20
CA VAL A 115 -31.73 -12.87 -37.10
C VAL A 115 -31.98 -11.85 -38.21
N ASP A 116 -32.88 -12.14 -39.14
CA ASP A 116 -33.01 -11.40 -40.39
C ASP A 116 -31.63 -11.26 -41.11
N ASP A 117 -31.13 -10.03 -41.21
CA ASP A 117 -29.81 -9.68 -41.77
C ASP A 117 -28.74 -9.40 -40.67
N LEU A 118 -29.09 -9.43 -39.39
CA LEU A 118 -28.18 -9.16 -38.28
C LEU A 118 -27.35 -10.40 -37.91
N LEU A 119 -26.03 -10.33 -38.10
CA LEU A 119 -25.08 -11.29 -37.53
C LEU A 119 -24.96 -11.07 -36.01
N VAL A 120 -25.56 -11.95 -35.22
CA VAL A 120 -25.60 -11.86 -33.75
C VAL A 120 -24.20 -11.95 -33.13
N ASN A 121 -23.32 -12.76 -33.73
CA ASN A 121 -21.92 -12.91 -33.31
C ASN A 121 -21.18 -11.56 -33.30
N ALA A 122 -21.39 -10.75 -34.34
CA ALA A 122 -20.81 -9.41 -34.45
C ALA A 122 -21.53 -8.40 -33.55
N GLU A 123 -22.82 -8.58 -33.24
CA GLU A 123 -23.53 -7.69 -32.31
C GLU A 123 -23.04 -7.84 -30.86
N ILE A 124 -22.70 -9.05 -30.42
CA ILE A 124 -22.07 -9.27 -29.09
C ILE A 124 -20.75 -8.49 -28.98
N ALA A 125 -19.88 -8.62 -30.00
CA ALA A 125 -18.63 -7.87 -30.08
C ALA A 125 -18.88 -6.35 -30.19
N ARG A 126 -19.90 -5.91 -30.95
CA ARG A 126 -20.29 -4.50 -31.09
C ARG A 126 -20.64 -3.85 -29.76
N GLN A 127 -21.32 -4.58 -28.86
CA GLN A 127 -21.65 -4.07 -27.53
C GLN A 127 -20.46 -4.15 -26.55
N GLY A 128 -19.31 -4.68 -26.99
CA GLY A 128 -18.13 -4.90 -26.15
C GLY A 128 -18.31 -6.04 -25.16
N LEU A 129 -19.16 -7.02 -25.49
CA LEU A 129 -19.53 -8.15 -24.62
C LEU A 129 -18.97 -9.49 -25.12
N GLY A 130 -17.96 -9.44 -25.99
CA GLY A 130 -17.16 -10.57 -26.43
C GLY A 130 -16.01 -10.14 -27.34
N HIS A 131 -14.98 -10.97 -27.40
CA HIS A 131 -13.76 -10.74 -28.18
C HIS A 131 -13.80 -11.51 -29.50
N ALA A 132 -13.26 -10.92 -30.57
CA ALA A 132 -13.11 -11.53 -31.88
C ALA A 132 -11.97 -12.55 -31.86
N VAL A 133 -12.27 -13.80 -32.20
CA VAL A 133 -11.32 -14.92 -32.15
C VAL A 133 -11.39 -15.77 -33.43
N VAL A 134 -10.27 -16.40 -33.81
CA VAL A 134 -10.26 -17.37 -34.92
C VAL A 134 -10.26 -18.78 -34.34
N PHE A 135 -11.25 -19.58 -34.72
CA PHE A 135 -11.34 -20.99 -34.37
C PHE A 135 -10.89 -21.81 -35.59
N GLU A 136 -9.57 -21.85 -35.87
CA GLU A 136 -9.02 -22.48 -37.09
C GLU A 136 -9.63 -23.88 -37.34
N PRO A 137 -10.13 -24.17 -38.56
CA PRO A 137 -10.03 -23.38 -39.80
C PRO A 137 -11.16 -22.36 -40.03
N ASN A 138 -12.04 -22.13 -39.06
CA ASN A 138 -13.24 -21.29 -39.21
C ASN A 138 -12.94 -19.80 -38.96
N ASP A 139 -12.85 -19.02 -40.03
CA ASP A 139 -12.62 -17.57 -40.03
C ASP A 139 -13.65 -16.75 -40.82
N THR A 140 -14.71 -17.38 -41.37
CA THR A 140 -15.66 -16.73 -42.29
C THR A 140 -16.30 -15.47 -41.71
N PHE A 141 -16.63 -15.46 -40.42
CA PHE A 141 -17.28 -14.33 -39.75
C PHE A 141 -16.29 -13.41 -39.01
N TYR A 142 -15.02 -13.80 -38.89
CA TYR A 142 -14.01 -13.06 -38.12
C TYR A 142 -13.84 -11.60 -38.55
N PRO A 143 -13.80 -11.24 -39.86
CA PRO A 143 -13.66 -9.83 -40.27
C PRO A 143 -14.78 -8.93 -39.74
N ASP A 144 -16.03 -9.40 -39.76
CA ASP A 144 -17.20 -8.63 -39.31
C ASP A 144 -17.25 -8.52 -37.79
N VAL A 145 -16.88 -9.59 -37.06
CA VAL A 145 -16.81 -9.59 -35.60
C VAL A 145 -15.64 -8.71 -35.11
N ARG A 146 -14.48 -8.76 -35.77
CA ARG A 146 -13.30 -7.93 -35.47
C ARG A 146 -13.60 -6.45 -35.68
N ALA A 147 -14.23 -6.08 -36.79
CA ALA A 147 -14.65 -4.71 -37.04
C ALA A 147 -15.67 -4.22 -35.99
N ALA A 148 -16.58 -5.09 -35.55
CA ALA A 148 -17.55 -4.76 -34.50
C ALA A 148 -16.90 -4.57 -33.11
N GLU A 149 -15.90 -5.39 -32.76
CA GLU A 149 -15.10 -5.19 -31.54
C GLU A 149 -14.27 -3.90 -31.62
N ASP A 150 -13.74 -3.55 -32.80
CA ASP A 150 -13.06 -2.26 -33.02
C ASP A 150 -14.02 -1.07 -32.77
N GLU A 151 -15.27 -1.14 -33.23
CA GLU A 151 -16.31 -0.14 -32.89
C GLU A 151 -16.57 -0.06 -31.37
N ALA A 152 -16.50 -1.19 -30.66
CA ALA A 152 -16.71 -1.23 -29.21
C ALA A 152 -15.52 -0.62 -28.45
N ARG A 153 -14.29 -0.90 -28.90
CA ARG A 153 -13.06 -0.29 -28.40
C ARG A 153 -13.07 1.23 -28.59
N GLU A 154 -13.33 1.70 -29.81
CA GLU A 154 -13.39 3.14 -30.11
C GLU A 154 -14.47 3.88 -29.30
N ALA A 155 -15.61 3.21 -29.04
CA ALA A 155 -16.72 3.78 -28.29
C ALA A 155 -16.65 3.57 -26.77
N GLY A 156 -15.65 2.83 -26.26
CA GLY A 156 -15.53 2.49 -24.83
C GLY A 156 -16.74 1.70 -24.29
N ARG A 157 -17.24 0.73 -25.06
CA ARG A 157 -18.40 -0.10 -24.69
C ARG A 157 -18.00 -1.40 -24.00
N GLY A 158 -18.85 -1.89 -23.10
CA GLY A 158 -18.67 -3.17 -22.41
C GLY A 158 -17.29 -3.27 -21.76
N LEU A 159 -16.55 -4.32 -22.12
CA LEU A 159 -15.19 -4.62 -21.65
C LEU A 159 -14.19 -3.46 -21.90
N TYR A 160 -14.44 -2.62 -22.90
CA TYR A 160 -13.59 -1.47 -23.23
C TYR A 160 -13.98 -0.18 -22.48
N SER A 161 -15.04 -0.22 -21.66
CA SER A 161 -15.49 0.94 -20.88
C SER A 161 -14.58 1.20 -19.68
N ALA A 162 -14.33 2.47 -19.37
CA ALA A 162 -13.70 2.88 -18.11
C ALA A 162 -14.71 3.15 -16.98
N ASP A 163 -16.02 3.07 -17.27
CA ASP A 163 -17.10 3.36 -16.32
C ASP A 163 -17.69 2.09 -15.65
N VAL A 164 -17.21 0.89 -16.04
CA VAL A 164 -17.65 -0.40 -15.49
C VAL A 164 -16.55 -0.94 -14.58
N GLU A 165 -16.77 -0.92 -13.26
CA GLU A 165 -15.70 -1.13 -12.25
C GLU A 165 -14.85 -2.40 -12.43
N CYS A 166 -15.40 -3.49 -12.99
CA CYS A 166 -14.67 -4.75 -13.18
C CYS A 166 -13.86 -4.84 -14.48
N THR A 167 -13.84 -3.82 -15.34
CA THR A 167 -13.11 -3.90 -16.61
C THR A 167 -11.68 -3.41 -16.45
N LEU A 168 -10.77 -3.97 -17.25
CA LEU A 168 -9.37 -3.57 -17.26
C LEU A 168 -9.15 -2.05 -17.50
N PRO A 169 -9.88 -1.36 -18.42
CA PRO A 169 -9.77 0.10 -18.54
C PRO A 169 -10.22 0.86 -17.28
N ALA A 170 -11.23 0.38 -16.55
CA ALA A 170 -11.69 0.99 -15.30
C ALA A 170 -10.69 0.76 -14.16
N GLU A 171 -10.14 -0.44 -14.02
CA GLU A 171 -9.09 -0.73 -13.04
C GLU A 171 -7.83 0.12 -13.28
N VAL A 172 -7.40 0.27 -14.54
CA VAL A 172 -6.28 1.15 -14.91
C VAL A 172 -6.60 2.62 -14.64
N ALA A 173 -7.80 3.09 -14.98
CA ALA A 173 -8.22 4.47 -14.68
C ALA A 173 -8.29 4.74 -13.16
N ALA A 174 -8.73 3.76 -12.36
CA ALA A 174 -8.74 3.84 -10.91
C ALA A 174 -7.31 3.89 -10.32
N ALA A 175 -6.37 3.12 -10.88
CA ALA A 175 -4.96 3.17 -10.49
C ALA A 175 -4.30 4.52 -10.85
N GLU A 176 -4.59 5.06 -12.03
CA GLU A 176 -4.16 6.41 -12.43
C GLU A 176 -4.74 7.49 -11.51
N LEU A 177 -6.03 7.42 -11.16
CA LEU A 177 -6.66 8.37 -10.25
C LEU A 177 -6.06 8.29 -8.84
N ALA A 178 -5.91 7.08 -8.29
CA ALA A 178 -5.28 6.86 -6.99
C ALA A 178 -3.83 7.37 -6.96
N GLN A 179 -3.08 7.21 -8.06
CA GLN A 179 -1.77 7.82 -8.24
C GLN A 179 -1.84 9.34 -8.24
N GLN A 180 -2.74 9.92 -9.04
CA GLN A 180 -2.86 11.38 -9.19
C GLN A 180 -3.24 12.05 -7.88
N ASP A 181 -4.19 11.49 -7.14
CA ASP A 181 -4.60 11.96 -5.82
C ASP A 181 -3.45 11.85 -4.81
N ALA A 182 -2.76 10.71 -4.74
CA ALA A 182 -1.66 10.52 -3.79
C ALA A 182 -0.46 11.45 -4.08
N VAL A 183 -0.12 11.65 -5.36
CA VAL A 183 0.95 12.58 -5.78
C VAL A 183 0.54 14.03 -5.55
N THR A 184 -0.70 14.41 -5.86
CA THR A 184 -1.21 15.78 -5.65
C THR A 184 -1.32 16.11 -4.17
N ALA A 185 -1.76 15.16 -3.33
CA ALA A 185 -1.81 15.34 -1.88
C ALA A 185 -0.41 15.48 -1.27
N ALA A 186 0.61 14.81 -1.82
CA ALA A 186 2.00 14.98 -1.39
C ALA A 186 2.66 16.27 -1.94
N ALA A 187 2.13 16.85 -3.02
CA ALA A 187 2.67 18.04 -3.67
C ALA A 187 2.47 19.28 -2.78
N GLY A 188 3.54 19.71 -2.12
CA GLY A 188 3.53 20.82 -1.16
C GLY A 188 4.00 20.44 0.24
N LEU A 189 4.25 19.15 0.50
CA LEU A 189 4.98 18.72 1.70
C LEU A 189 6.36 19.37 1.77
N GLY A 190 6.78 19.67 3.00
CA GLY A 190 8.08 20.24 3.30
C GLY A 190 8.53 19.90 4.71
N VAL A 191 9.78 20.21 5.01
CA VAL A 191 10.35 20.05 6.36
C VAL A 191 9.62 20.99 7.34
N GLY A 192 9.31 20.50 8.54
CA GLY A 192 8.60 21.24 9.58
C GLY A 192 7.09 20.94 9.72
N VAL A 193 6.49 20.13 8.83
CA VAL A 193 5.07 19.71 8.97
C VAL A 193 4.86 18.58 9.99
N GLY A 194 5.94 17.92 10.43
CA GLY A 194 5.89 16.79 11.37
C GLY A 194 5.81 15.41 10.70
N LEU A 195 6.40 14.41 11.36
CA LEU A 195 6.55 13.05 10.82
C LEU A 195 5.21 12.34 10.57
N GLU A 196 4.21 12.52 11.45
CA GLU A 196 2.89 11.86 11.30
C GLU A 196 2.15 12.29 10.02
N GLU A 197 2.34 13.52 9.58
CA GLU A 197 1.74 14.01 8.33
C GLU A 197 2.50 13.43 7.13
N ILE A 198 3.84 13.49 7.15
CA ILE A 198 4.70 12.92 6.10
C ILE A 198 4.42 11.41 5.92
N ASP A 199 4.32 10.64 7.01
CA ASP A 199 4.05 9.19 6.95
C ASP A 199 2.63 8.87 6.43
N ARG A 200 1.64 9.75 6.64
CA ARG A 200 0.30 9.61 6.06
C ARG A 200 0.35 9.67 4.53
N HIS A 201 1.03 10.67 3.97
CA HIS A 201 1.18 10.80 2.52
C HIS A 201 2.06 9.70 1.92
N ARG A 202 3.12 9.30 2.64
CA ARG A 202 3.95 8.14 2.29
C ARG A 202 3.13 6.85 2.20
N THR A 203 2.20 6.64 3.14
CA THR A 203 1.29 5.48 3.13
C THR A 203 0.32 5.52 1.95
N ALA A 204 -0.22 6.69 1.59
CA ALA A 204 -1.06 6.84 0.40
C ALA A 204 -0.29 6.54 -0.90
N LEU A 205 0.94 7.03 -1.02
CA LEU A 205 1.81 6.73 -2.16
C LEU A 205 2.19 5.24 -2.23
N LEU A 206 2.48 4.60 -1.10
CA LEU A 206 2.70 3.14 -1.02
C LEU A 206 1.49 2.34 -1.51
N ALA A 207 0.27 2.76 -1.14
CA ALA A 207 -0.96 2.13 -1.61
C ALA A 207 -1.14 2.28 -3.14
N ALA A 208 -0.93 3.49 -3.68
CA ALA A 208 -1.00 3.74 -5.12
C ALA A 208 0.04 2.92 -5.91
N VAL A 209 1.28 2.83 -5.41
CA VAL A 209 2.31 1.94 -5.99
C VAL A 209 1.85 0.48 -5.95
N GLY A 210 1.24 0.03 -4.85
CA GLY A 210 0.71 -1.33 -4.71
C GLY A 210 -0.35 -1.68 -5.75
N VAL A 211 -1.40 -0.86 -5.87
CA VAL A 211 -2.48 -1.05 -6.85
C VAL A 211 -1.94 -1.12 -8.28
N ALA A 212 -1.12 -0.14 -8.68
CA ALA A 212 -0.55 -0.10 -10.02
C ALA A 212 0.45 -1.24 -10.28
N SER A 213 1.16 -1.75 -9.26
CA SER A 213 2.06 -2.91 -9.42
C SER A 213 1.29 -4.21 -9.66
N VAL A 214 0.19 -4.43 -8.94
CA VAL A 214 -0.67 -5.62 -9.14
C VAL A 214 -1.20 -5.68 -10.58
N LEU A 215 -1.62 -4.54 -11.14
CA LEU A 215 -2.06 -4.47 -12.54
C LEU A 215 -0.93 -4.78 -13.53
N VAL A 216 0.27 -4.22 -13.32
CA VAL A 216 1.42 -4.53 -14.19
C VAL A 216 1.79 -6.01 -14.10
N ASP A 217 1.83 -6.58 -12.89
CA ASP A 217 2.17 -8.00 -12.68
C ASP A 217 1.11 -8.93 -13.30
N ALA A 218 -0.18 -8.59 -13.20
CA ALA A 218 -1.28 -9.34 -13.83
C ALA A 218 -1.22 -9.29 -15.37
N LEU A 219 -0.87 -8.14 -15.95
CA LEU A 219 -0.70 -7.98 -17.40
C LEU A 219 0.61 -8.61 -17.92
N ASP A 220 1.64 -8.71 -17.07
CA ASP A 220 2.89 -9.43 -17.37
C ASP A 220 2.77 -10.96 -17.23
N ALA A 221 1.82 -11.47 -16.44
CA ALA A 221 1.54 -12.90 -16.32
C ALA A 221 1.00 -13.52 -17.62
N GLY A 222 0.50 -12.70 -18.55
CA GLY A 222 0.08 -13.12 -19.87
C GLY A 222 -1.19 -13.98 -19.85
N GLY A 223 -1.18 -15.09 -20.61
CA GLY A 223 -2.36 -15.89 -20.91
C GLY A 223 -3.03 -16.64 -19.75
N ASP A 224 -2.56 -16.50 -18.51
CA ASP A 224 -3.22 -17.04 -17.30
C ASP A 224 -3.97 -15.96 -16.50
N SER A 225 -4.13 -14.76 -17.08
CA SER A 225 -4.91 -13.65 -16.51
C SER A 225 -6.36 -13.66 -16.98
N THR A 226 -7.25 -13.06 -16.17
CA THR A 226 -8.66 -12.73 -16.47
C THR A 226 -8.85 -11.90 -17.75
N TRP A 227 -7.76 -11.38 -18.32
CA TRP A 227 -7.73 -10.49 -19.49
C TRP A 227 -7.20 -11.19 -20.76
N ARG A 228 -7.36 -12.52 -20.84
CA ARG A 228 -6.88 -13.33 -21.99
C ARG A 228 -7.46 -12.86 -23.33
N GLY A 229 -8.73 -12.43 -23.36
CA GLY A 229 -9.44 -12.10 -24.58
C GLY A 229 -9.02 -10.79 -25.28
N TYR A 230 -8.42 -9.83 -24.55
CA TYR A 230 -7.84 -8.64 -25.17
C TYR A 230 -6.65 -9.01 -26.07
N ASP A 231 -6.46 -8.25 -27.16
CA ASP A 231 -5.28 -8.41 -28.00
C ASP A 231 -3.99 -7.91 -27.32
N ASP A 232 -2.84 -8.25 -27.90
CA ASP A 232 -1.53 -7.89 -27.35
C ASP A 232 -1.25 -6.38 -27.38
N GLU A 233 -1.89 -5.62 -28.26
CA GLU A 233 -1.71 -4.16 -28.38
C GLU A 233 -2.49 -3.43 -27.28
N ASP A 234 -3.76 -3.79 -27.07
CA ASP A 234 -4.60 -3.31 -25.95
C ASP A 234 -3.92 -3.61 -24.60
N ARG A 235 -3.49 -4.87 -24.39
CA ARG A 235 -2.78 -5.25 -23.16
C ARG A 235 -1.50 -4.46 -22.96
N ALA A 236 -0.71 -4.25 -24.01
CA ALA A 236 0.52 -3.47 -23.93
C ALA A 236 0.25 -1.98 -23.60
N ALA A 237 -0.80 -1.39 -24.17
CA ALA A 237 -1.22 -0.02 -23.89
C ALA A 237 -1.66 0.15 -22.42
N TRP A 238 -2.51 -0.75 -21.92
CA TRP A 238 -2.99 -0.74 -20.53
C TRP A 238 -1.87 -1.02 -19.53
N ARG A 239 -0.96 -1.95 -19.84
CA ARG A 239 0.24 -2.24 -19.06
C ARG A 239 1.18 -1.03 -19.00
N THR A 240 1.29 -0.26 -20.08
CA THR A 240 2.10 0.96 -20.12
C THR A 240 1.53 2.03 -19.18
N ARG A 241 0.21 2.29 -19.25
CA ARG A 241 -0.48 3.23 -18.35
C ARG A 241 -0.33 2.86 -16.87
N ALA A 242 -0.56 1.59 -16.53
CA ALA A 242 -0.36 1.10 -15.16
C ALA A 242 1.10 1.25 -14.69
N ALA A 243 2.08 0.99 -15.57
CA ALA A 243 3.50 1.18 -15.24
C ALA A 243 3.87 2.67 -15.06
N GLU A 244 3.33 3.58 -15.88
CA GLU A 244 3.53 5.02 -15.74
C GLU A 244 2.95 5.54 -14.40
N ALA A 245 1.76 5.10 -14.02
CA ALA A 245 1.17 5.41 -12.73
C ALA A 245 2.03 4.89 -11.56
N ARG A 246 2.44 3.62 -11.61
CA ARG A 246 3.35 3.03 -10.61
C ARG A 246 4.63 3.84 -10.47
N ASP A 247 5.28 4.17 -11.58
CA ASP A 247 6.59 4.82 -11.59
C ASP A 247 6.50 6.30 -11.15
N ALA A 248 5.39 6.98 -11.46
CA ALA A 248 5.07 8.32 -10.94
C ALA A 248 4.86 8.31 -9.42
N ALA A 249 4.07 7.38 -8.89
CA ALA A 249 3.86 7.23 -7.45
C ALA A 249 5.17 6.86 -6.72
N GLN A 250 5.98 5.97 -7.28
CA GLN A 250 7.31 5.64 -6.74
C GLN A 250 8.25 6.85 -6.74
N LYS A 251 8.19 7.72 -7.76
CA LYS A 251 9.00 8.94 -7.81
C LYS A 251 8.63 9.89 -6.69
N ALA A 252 7.34 10.20 -6.53
CA ALA A 252 6.87 11.05 -5.44
C ALA A 252 7.17 10.43 -4.06
N MET A 253 7.08 9.11 -3.91
CA MET A 253 7.45 8.42 -2.67
C MET A 253 8.92 8.64 -2.29
N ARG A 254 9.85 8.61 -3.26
CA ARG A 254 11.27 8.94 -3.02
C ARG A 254 11.48 10.40 -2.59
N GLU A 255 10.69 11.33 -3.11
CA GLU A 255 10.71 12.74 -2.71
C GLU A 255 10.17 12.92 -1.28
N VAL A 256 9.08 12.23 -0.93
CA VAL A 256 8.52 12.21 0.45
C VAL A 256 9.46 11.53 1.45
N ASP A 257 10.12 10.43 1.09
CA ASP A 257 11.13 9.77 1.92
C ASP A 257 12.32 10.71 2.22
N ALA A 258 12.74 11.52 1.25
CA ALA A 258 13.79 12.52 1.45
C ALA A 258 13.34 13.66 2.39
N ILE A 259 12.08 14.11 2.28
CA ILE A 259 11.49 15.08 3.22
C ILE A 259 11.41 14.48 4.63
N ARG A 260 10.99 13.22 4.78
CA ARG A 260 10.95 12.53 6.07
C ARG A 260 12.32 12.47 6.72
N HIS A 261 13.35 12.12 5.95
CA HIS A 261 14.71 12.06 6.48
C HIS A 261 15.26 13.43 6.89
N ALA A 262 14.95 14.48 6.14
CA ALA A 262 15.32 15.85 6.51
C ALA A 262 14.58 16.34 7.79
N GLU A 263 13.33 15.92 7.99
CA GLU A 263 12.57 16.18 9.22
C GLU A 263 13.13 15.41 10.43
N GLU A 264 13.50 14.13 10.27
CA GLU A 264 14.22 13.35 11.28
C GLU A 264 15.52 14.04 11.71
N GLN A 265 16.31 14.52 10.73
CA GLN A 265 17.54 15.27 10.98
C GLN A 265 17.29 16.59 11.70
N ARG A 266 16.21 17.33 11.37
CA ARG A 266 15.83 18.57 12.06
C ARG A 266 15.50 18.30 13.53
N ILE A 267 14.66 17.31 13.80
CA ILE A 267 14.24 16.93 15.16
C ILE A 267 15.46 16.52 16.01
N GLU A 268 16.38 15.72 15.45
CA GLU A 268 17.60 15.33 16.16
C GLU A 268 18.56 16.50 16.39
N ALA A 269 18.71 17.42 15.43
CA ALA A 269 19.51 18.63 15.60
C ALA A 269 18.94 19.55 16.68
N GLU A 270 17.62 19.74 16.74
CA GLU A 270 16.94 20.49 17.79
C GLU A 270 17.11 19.82 19.16
N ARG A 271 17.03 18.48 19.24
CA ARG A 271 17.29 17.71 20.46
C ARG A 271 18.72 17.90 20.97
N LEU A 272 19.72 17.79 20.09
CA LEU A 272 21.13 17.99 20.43
C LEU A 272 21.44 19.42 20.86
N ALA A 273 20.86 20.43 20.18
CA ALA A 273 21.00 21.83 20.56
C ALA A 273 20.37 22.13 21.93
N ALA A 274 19.22 21.53 22.25
CA ALA A 274 18.58 21.64 23.56
C ALA A 274 19.42 20.98 24.67
N GLU A 275 20.01 19.81 24.40
CA GLU A 275 20.92 19.10 25.32
C GLU A 275 22.18 19.92 25.62
N GLU A 276 22.81 20.51 24.59
CA GLU A 276 23.96 21.40 24.76
C GLU A 276 23.60 22.70 25.50
N ALA A 277 22.46 23.33 25.17
CA ALA A 277 21.99 24.51 25.88
C ALA A 277 21.73 24.23 27.38
N ALA A 278 21.15 23.06 27.70
CA ALA A 278 20.95 22.63 29.09
C ALA A 278 22.28 22.38 29.82
N ARG A 279 23.27 21.77 29.16
CA ARG A 279 24.63 21.59 29.72
C ARG A 279 25.29 22.94 30.03
N LEU A 280 25.28 23.87 29.09
CA LEU A 280 25.86 25.20 29.26
C LEU A 280 25.14 26.02 30.35
N ALA A 281 23.82 25.90 30.47
CA ALA A 281 23.05 26.52 31.54
C ALA A 281 23.43 25.96 32.93
N ALA A 282 23.60 24.64 33.05
CA ALA A 282 24.04 23.99 34.28
C ALA A 282 25.48 24.35 34.67
N GLU A 283 26.40 24.43 33.71
CA GLU A 283 27.77 24.91 33.92
C GLU A 283 27.80 26.37 34.39
N ALA A 284 26.99 27.25 33.77
CA ALA A 284 26.88 28.65 34.16
C ALA A 284 26.27 28.83 35.58
N GLU A 285 25.27 28.02 35.95
CA GLU A 285 24.71 27.99 37.29
C GLU A 285 25.72 27.48 38.33
N ALA A 286 26.44 26.40 38.02
CA ALA A 286 27.50 25.88 38.89
C ALA A 286 28.63 26.91 39.09
N ALA A 287 29.03 27.64 38.04
CA ALA A 287 30.01 28.71 38.14
C ALA A 287 29.51 29.89 39.02
N ARG A 288 28.23 30.27 38.88
CA ARG A 288 27.59 31.30 39.73
C ARG A 288 27.58 30.89 41.20
N LEU A 289 27.19 29.66 41.50
CA LEU A 289 27.18 29.12 42.87
C LEU A 289 28.59 28.97 43.46
N ALA A 290 29.58 28.60 42.65
CA ALA A 290 30.97 28.54 43.07
C ALA A 290 31.55 29.92 43.41
N GLU A 291 31.21 30.95 42.63
CA GLU A 291 31.60 32.33 42.92
C GLU A 291 30.92 32.85 44.20
N GLU A 292 29.62 32.61 44.36
CA GLU A 292 28.88 32.97 45.57
C GLU A 292 29.48 32.30 46.82
N ALA A 293 29.80 31.00 46.74
CA ALA A 293 30.46 30.26 47.81
C ALA A 293 31.85 30.82 48.13
N ARG A 294 32.65 31.19 47.12
CA ARG A 294 33.96 31.83 47.29
C ARG A 294 33.85 33.18 47.99
N LEU A 295 32.87 34.01 47.62
CA LEU A 295 32.61 35.29 48.26
C LEU A 295 32.13 35.11 49.70
N ALA A 296 31.28 34.12 49.98
CA ALA A 296 30.82 33.79 51.33
C ALA A 296 31.97 33.29 52.23
N GLU A 297 32.88 32.46 51.70
CA GLU A 297 34.08 32.02 52.43
C GLU A 297 35.04 33.19 52.70
N ALA A 298 35.30 34.04 51.71
CA ALA A 298 36.12 35.24 51.88
C ALA A 298 35.52 36.20 52.93
N ALA A 299 34.20 36.40 52.93
CA ALA A 299 33.49 37.20 53.93
C ALA A 299 33.63 36.62 55.35
N ARG A 300 33.49 35.29 55.50
CA ARG A 300 33.72 34.57 56.77
C ARG A 300 35.15 34.73 57.28
N LEU A 301 36.14 34.56 56.41
CA LEU A 301 37.57 34.70 56.77
C LEU A 301 37.88 36.14 57.20
N ALA A 302 37.33 37.13 56.48
CA ALA A 302 37.47 38.54 56.84
C ALA A 302 36.79 38.86 58.19
N GLU A 303 35.64 38.24 58.51
CA GLU A 303 35.01 38.39 59.81
C GLU A 303 35.83 37.75 60.94
N ALA A 304 36.31 36.52 60.75
CA ALA A 304 37.19 35.85 61.70
C ALA A 304 38.47 36.66 61.97
N ALA A 305 39.04 37.29 60.94
CA ALA A 305 40.19 38.19 61.07
C ALA A 305 39.85 39.44 61.92
N ARG A 306 38.71 40.10 61.68
CA ARG A 306 38.22 41.23 62.49
C ARG A 306 38.00 40.83 63.95
N GLN A 307 37.35 39.70 64.20
CA GLN A 307 37.12 39.18 65.55
C GLN A 307 38.44 38.87 66.27
N ALA A 308 39.41 38.24 65.57
CA ALA A 308 40.74 37.96 66.11
C ALA A 308 41.52 39.24 66.42
N GLU A 309 41.39 40.30 65.61
CA GLU A 309 42.00 41.60 65.91
C GLU A 309 41.36 42.27 67.13
N ALA A 310 40.03 42.33 67.19
CA ALA A 310 39.31 42.85 68.35
C ALA A 310 39.69 42.10 69.64
N ALA A 311 39.87 40.76 69.57
CA ALA A 311 40.35 39.96 70.69
C ALA A 311 41.78 40.35 71.12
N ARG A 312 42.71 40.54 70.17
CA ARG A 312 44.09 41.03 70.47
C ARG A 312 44.06 42.41 71.13
N GLN A 313 43.26 43.34 70.61
CA GLN A 313 43.11 44.69 71.17
C GLN A 313 42.51 44.64 72.58
N ALA A 314 41.48 43.81 72.82
CA ALA A 314 40.88 43.60 74.13
C ALA A 314 41.84 42.96 75.14
N GLU A 315 42.70 42.03 74.71
CA GLU A 315 43.73 41.46 75.58
C GLU A 315 44.80 42.50 75.93
N ALA A 316 45.26 43.30 74.95
CA ALA A 316 46.19 44.39 75.19
C ALA A 316 45.62 45.43 76.17
N ALA A 317 44.34 45.80 76.02
CA ALA A 317 43.64 46.70 76.95
C ALA A 317 43.53 46.09 78.37
N ARG A 318 43.21 44.79 78.49
CA ARG A 318 43.21 44.09 79.78
C ARG A 318 44.60 44.07 80.43
N ARG A 319 45.67 43.83 79.67
CA ARG A 319 47.06 43.89 80.15
C ARG A 319 47.42 45.30 80.65
N ALA A 320 47.03 46.34 79.90
CA ALA A 320 47.22 47.73 80.30
C ALA A 320 46.49 48.09 81.61
N GLN A 321 45.21 47.74 81.74
CA GLN A 321 44.45 47.94 82.99
C GLN A 321 45.09 47.19 84.17
N LYS A 322 45.57 45.96 83.96
CA LYS A 322 46.25 45.17 85.00
C LYS A 322 47.56 45.80 85.48
N SER A 323 48.25 46.56 84.61
CA SER A 323 49.43 47.35 84.98
C SER A 323 49.08 48.67 85.72
N GLN A 324 47.84 49.16 85.59
CA GLN A 324 47.35 50.31 86.35
C GLN A 324 46.77 49.93 87.73
N SER A 325 46.39 48.66 87.93
CA SER A 325 45.80 48.19 89.20
C SER A 325 46.79 47.51 90.17
N SER A 326 48.09 47.44 89.84
CA SER A 326 49.09 46.75 90.67
C SER A 326 49.74 47.67 91.72
N GLY A 327 48.93 48.09 92.70
CA GLY A 327 49.35 48.79 93.91
C GLY A 327 48.55 48.32 95.13
N GLY A 328 48.77 47.07 95.56
CA GLY A 328 47.99 46.46 96.65
C GLY A 328 48.48 45.05 97.01
N SER A 329 48.89 44.90 98.27
CA SER A 329 49.75 43.83 98.82
C SER A 329 49.13 42.43 99.05
N THR A 330 50.06 41.46 99.16
CA THR A 330 50.10 40.33 100.15
C THR A 330 49.16 39.10 100.12
N SER A 331 49.80 37.94 99.88
CA SER A 331 49.80 36.69 100.67
C SER A 331 48.53 35.85 100.92
N GLY A 332 48.65 34.54 100.71
CA GLY A 332 47.77 33.51 101.28
C GLY A 332 48.04 32.10 100.73
N SER A 333 48.66 31.22 101.52
CA SER A 333 48.81 29.78 101.20
C SER A 333 47.52 29.00 101.49
N THR A 334 47.34 27.82 100.90
CA THR A 334 47.19 26.49 101.59
C THR A 334 46.77 25.40 100.58
N SER A 335 47.16 24.15 100.85
CA SER A 335 46.85 22.94 100.08
C SER A 335 45.44 22.36 100.37
N GLY A 336 44.86 21.64 99.40
CA GLY A 336 43.62 20.87 99.56
C GLY A 336 43.32 20.03 98.31
N SER A 337 42.71 18.85 98.49
CA SER A 337 42.57 17.82 97.44
C SER A 337 41.10 17.53 97.07
N THR A 338 40.93 16.79 95.97
CA THR A 338 39.82 15.84 95.64
C THR A 338 38.59 16.31 94.82
N SER A 339 38.45 15.70 93.63
CA SER A 339 37.24 15.17 92.93
C SER A 339 36.07 16.05 92.43
N GLY A 340 35.55 15.67 91.24
CA GLY A 340 34.32 16.15 90.56
C GLY A 340 34.59 17.29 89.57
N GLY A 341 34.33 17.22 88.26
CA GLY A 341 33.16 16.69 87.53
C GLY A 341 32.21 17.86 87.18
N THR A 342 31.60 18.05 86.00
CA THR A 342 31.57 17.32 84.71
C THR A 342 30.98 18.26 83.64
N GLY A 343 31.26 18.05 82.34
CA GLY A 343 30.41 18.53 81.24
C GLY A 343 30.95 19.76 80.46
N GLY A 344 30.82 19.85 79.13
CA GLY A 344 30.20 18.90 78.19
C GLY A 344 31.00 18.80 76.89
N SER A 345 31.52 17.60 76.61
CA SER A 345 31.96 17.23 75.27
C SER A 345 30.75 16.67 74.52
N GLY A 346 30.43 17.24 73.35
CA GLY A 346 29.32 16.82 72.50
C GLY A 346 29.60 15.50 71.77
N GLY A 347 29.82 14.43 72.53
CA GLY A 347 29.81 13.08 71.99
C GLY A 347 28.41 12.76 71.50
N GLY A 348 28.22 12.72 70.17
CA GLY A 348 26.93 12.36 69.58
C GLY A 348 26.53 10.96 70.07
N THR A 349 25.43 10.89 70.82
CA THR A 349 24.90 9.64 71.35
C THR A 349 24.64 8.69 70.19
N VAL A 350 25.16 7.46 70.30
CA VAL A 350 24.89 6.39 69.34
C VAL A 350 23.38 6.18 69.24
N ASP A 351 22.85 6.40 68.05
CA ASP A 351 21.42 6.38 67.78
C ASP A 351 20.97 4.97 67.42
N THR A 352 20.08 4.44 68.25
CA THR A 352 19.58 3.06 68.21
C THR A 352 18.45 2.85 67.20
N TYR A 353 18.11 3.87 66.39
CA TYR A 353 17.04 3.82 65.40
C TYR A 353 17.19 2.71 64.35
N THR A 354 16.34 1.67 64.40
CA THR A 354 16.47 0.47 63.54
C THR A 354 15.86 0.58 62.14
N GLY A 355 15.24 1.71 61.78
CA GLY A 355 14.65 1.93 60.45
C GLY A 355 15.64 2.34 59.38
N CYS A 356 15.14 2.81 58.23
CA CYS A 356 15.98 3.12 57.06
C CYS A 356 16.86 4.36 57.25
N ARG A 357 18.10 4.28 56.76
CA ARG A 357 19.17 5.26 57.00
C ARG A 357 19.83 5.68 55.70
N ALA A 358 19.99 6.98 55.47
CA ALA A 358 20.83 7.52 54.39
C ALA A 358 22.17 8.00 54.98
N TYR A 359 23.30 7.44 54.55
CA TYR A 359 24.63 7.82 55.05
C TYR A 359 25.21 9.01 54.28
N GLY A 360 25.80 9.97 54.99
CA GLY A 360 26.40 11.15 54.37
C GLY A 360 27.05 12.09 55.38
N PRO A 361 27.94 13.00 54.94
CA PRO A 361 28.67 13.92 55.83
C PRO A 361 27.75 14.88 56.61
N ALA A 362 26.60 15.24 56.03
CA ALA A 362 25.58 16.08 56.64
C ALA A 362 24.64 15.32 57.62
N GLY A 363 24.86 14.03 57.87
CA GLY A 363 24.01 13.23 58.76
C GLY A 363 24.00 13.74 60.21
N THR A 364 22.79 13.96 60.73
CA THR A 364 22.52 14.47 62.08
C THR A 364 22.63 13.39 63.16
N SER A 365 22.49 12.11 62.78
CA SER A 365 22.52 10.95 63.68
C SER A 365 23.81 10.13 63.48
N ILE A 366 24.28 9.41 64.51
CA ILE A 366 25.52 8.61 64.48
C ILE A 366 25.21 7.15 64.83
N ASP A 367 25.68 6.19 64.04
CA ASP A 367 25.48 4.77 64.30
C ASP A 367 26.48 4.17 65.30
N SER A 368 26.28 2.90 65.69
CA SER A 368 27.18 2.19 66.62
C SER A 368 28.59 1.93 66.07
N LYS A 369 28.85 2.30 64.81
CA LYS A 369 30.15 2.26 64.14
C LYS A 369 30.71 3.67 63.88
N GLY A 370 30.12 4.71 64.47
CA GLY A 370 30.57 6.11 64.36
C GLY A 370 30.20 6.80 63.05
N ARG A 371 29.36 6.20 62.19
CA ARG A 371 29.02 6.76 60.86
C ARG A 371 27.82 7.69 60.94
N ARG A 372 27.94 8.85 60.29
CA ARG A 372 26.86 9.85 60.18
C ARG A 372 25.77 9.43 59.20
N TYR A 373 24.52 9.61 59.58
CA TYR A 373 23.36 9.32 58.74
C TYR A 373 22.15 10.21 59.07
N THR A 374 21.20 10.23 58.13
CA THR A 374 19.87 10.84 58.27
C THR A 374 18.82 9.74 58.28
N LYS A 375 17.80 9.87 59.14
CA LYS A 375 16.66 8.95 59.19
C LYS A 375 15.77 9.21 57.98
N ILE A 376 15.41 8.15 57.26
CA ILE A 376 14.54 8.26 56.09
C ILE A 376 13.36 7.31 56.20
N ASP A 377 12.22 7.70 55.63
CA ASP A 377 11.12 6.78 55.41
C ASP A 377 11.56 5.65 54.47
N CYS A 378 11.19 4.42 54.79
CA CYS A 378 11.68 3.25 54.06
C CYS A 378 11.11 3.15 52.64
N THR A 379 9.96 3.75 52.36
CA THR A 379 9.25 3.64 51.07
C THR A 379 9.59 4.82 50.17
N THR A 380 9.41 6.04 50.67
CA THR A 380 9.58 7.30 49.93
C THR A 380 11.03 7.81 49.88
N LYS A 381 11.91 7.29 50.75
CA LYS A 381 13.31 7.72 50.93
C LYS A 381 13.50 9.18 51.39
N LEU A 382 12.42 9.87 51.74
CA LEU A 382 12.46 11.25 52.24
C LEU A 382 12.95 11.30 53.71
N PRO A 383 13.62 12.38 54.14
CA PRO A 383 14.01 12.57 55.54
C PRO A 383 12.82 12.57 56.51
N ILE A 384 13.01 11.97 57.69
CA ILE A 384 12.02 11.95 58.77
C ILE A 384 12.63 12.44 60.09
N GLY A 385 12.30 13.68 60.47
CA GLY A 385 12.78 14.35 61.68
C GLY A 385 13.84 15.41 61.41
#